data_AF-R4X4A1-F1
#
_entry.id   AF-R4X4A1-F1
#
_cell.length_a   1.000
_cell.length_b   1.000
_cell.length_c   1.000
_cell.angle_alpha   90.00
_cell.angle_beta   90.00
_cell.angle_gamma   90.00
#
_symmetry.space_group_name_H-M   'P 1'
#
loop_
_entity.id
_entity.type
_entity.pdbx_description
1 polymer ?
#
loop_
_entity_poly.entity_id
_entity_poly.type
_entity_poly.pdbx_seq_one_letter_code
_entity_poly.pdbx_strand_id
1 'polypeptide(L)'
;MSAMTNADAAPPRLIDGIVWQPDNAHADPHGDWDKLGAHELIVQWTAVDGISFVPGTGLRAAARMPDWERIGQEPWARDVIIGLAGRFDEAAARANTAQLFIESMRLADARPPVHVTGYYFPVEIDPTWRDASALRTMLDALPRPLWISVYDRANVGGAALAQWLDQWLPPDVGVLLQDGCGVYAREPHVAREYADQLAAKLGRARVRIIAESFRPKVGGGFRAATVDELKPQIDAYRGYRTYLFDGPHYVSDELVRGLLDAYKRAPLR
;
A
#
# COMPACT_ATOMS: atom_id res chain seq x y z
N MET A 1 -6.42 50.41 4.74
CA MET A 1 -5.78 49.21 5.32
C MET A 1 -6.61 48.02 4.89
N SER A 2 -6.23 47.37 3.77
CA SER A 2 -6.99 46.23 3.24
C SER A 2 -6.44 44.95 3.82
N ALA A 3 -7.32 44.22 4.52
CA ALA A 3 -7.09 42.84 4.92
C ALA A 3 -7.06 41.95 3.67
N MET A 4 -5.94 41.27 3.44
CA MET A 4 -5.94 40.05 2.64
C MET A 4 -6.10 38.89 3.61
N THR A 5 -7.33 38.42 3.75
CA THR A 5 -7.61 37.05 4.21
C THR A 5 -6.93 36.11 3.22
N ASN A 6 -5.85 35.45 3.64
CA ASN A 6 -5.38 34.24 2.98
C ASN A 6 -6.55 33.25 3.04
N ALA A 7 -7.20 33.04 1.90
CA ALA A 7 -8.11 31.93 1.75
C ALA A 7 -7.29 30.65 1.97
N ASP A 8 -7.72 29.83 2.93
CA ASP A 8 -7.21 28.47 3.14
C ASP A 8 -7.35 27.70 1.83
N ALA A 9 -6.30 27.69 1.03
CA ALA A 9 -6.18 26.78 -0.08
C ALA A 9 -6.21 25.37 0.52
N ALA A 10 -7.20 24.56 0.12
CA ALA A 10 -7.27 23.18 0.55
C ALA A 10 -5.89 22.51 0.32
N PRO A 11 -5.40 21.72 1.30
CA PRO A 11 -4.08 21.11 1.19
C PRO A 11 -3.99 20.30 -0.12
N PRO A 12 -2.83 20.33 -0.79
CA PRO A 12 -2.68 19.65 -2.07
C PRO A 12 -2.90 18.15 -1.85
N ARG A 13 -3.82 17.56 -2.61
CA ARG A 13 -4.02 16.10 -2.63
C ARG A 13 -2.99 15.46 -3.55
N LEU A 14 -1.77 15.32 -3.04
CA LEU A 14 -0.66 14.73 -3.77
C LEU A 14 -0.72 13.21 -3.75
N ILE A 15 -1.18 12.64 -2.65
CA ILE A 15 -1.38 11.21 -2.43
C ILE A 15 -2.71 10.99 -1.72
N ASP A 16 -3.17 9.74 -1.66
CA ASP A 16 -4.41 9.36 -0.97
C ASP A 16 -4.13 8.67 0.35
N GLY A 17 -2.96 8.02 0.48
CA GLY A 17 -2.68 7.23 1.66
C GLY A 17 -1.23 6.80 1.84
N ILE A 18 -1.03 6.04 2.90
CA ILE A 18 0.26 5.50 3.32
C ILE A 18 0.10 3.99 3.49
N VAL A 19 1.08 3.23 3.03
CA VAL A 19 1.23 1.83 3.45
C VAL A 19 2.13 1.81 4.68
N TRP A 20 1.76 0.99 5.66
CA TRP A 20 2.54 0.73 6.87
C TRP A 20 2.87 -0.75 6.98
N GLN A 21 4.15 -1.10 7.21
CA GLN A 21 4.57 -2.44 7.61
C GLN A 21 4.80 -2.52 9.13
N PRO A 22 3.87 -3.10 9.92
CA PRO A 22 4.11 -3.25 11.35
C PRO A 22 5.31 -4.15 11.64
N ASP A 23 6.20 -3.63 12.50
CA ASP A 23 7.29 -4.35 13.14
C ASP A 23 7.44 -3.83 14.59
N ASN A 24 8.34 -4.43 15.39
CA ASN A 24 8.52 -4.01 16.78
C ASN A 24 9.14 -2.60 16.94
N ALA A 25 9.97 -2.15 16.01
CA ALA A 25 10.58 -0.83 16.04
C ALA A 25 9.58 0.28 15.66
N HIS A 26 8.67 -0.02 14.72
CA HIS A 26 7.70 0.91 14.13
C HIS A 26 6.25 0.55 14.47
N ALA A 27 6.01 -0.13 15.60
CA ALA A 27 4.66 -0.49 16.06
C ALA A 27 3.78 0.73 16.40
N ASP A 28 4.38 1.90 16.63
CA ASP A 28 3.69 3.15 16.93
C ASP A 28 4.02 4.20 15.85
N PRO A 29 3.34 4.17 14.68
CA PRO A 29 3.63 5.05 13.56
C PRO A 29 3.17 6.49 13.81
N HIS A 30 4.03 7.46 13.48
CA HIS A 30 3.75 8.90 13.50
C HIS A 30 4.30 9.54 12.21
N GLY A 31 3.60 10.56 11.69
CA GLY A 31 4.09 11.32 10.54
C GLY A 31 3.11 12.40 10.07
N ASP A 32 3.66 13.43 9.42
CA ASP A 32 2.92 14.56 8.83
C ASP A 32 2.27 14.23 7.45
N TRP A 33 1.94 12.97 7.18
CA TRP A 33 1.56 12.51 5.83
C TRP A 33 0.23 13.10 5.32
N ASP A 34 -0.66 13.50 6.22
CA ASP A 34 -1.91 14.19 5.91
C ASP A 34 -1.67 15.53 5.20
N LYS A 35 -0.52 16.17 5.43
CA LYS A 35 -0.13 17.40 4.71
C LYS A 35 0.07 17.17 3.21
N LEU A 36 0.38 15.92 2.79
CA LEU A 36 0.42 15.51 1.38
C LEU A 36 -0.96 15.09 0.84
N GLY A 37 -2.00 15.09 1.67
CA GLY A 37 -3.36 14.64 1.33
C GLY A 37 -3.71 13.23 1.77
N ALA A 38 -2.80 12.51 2.44
CA ALA A 38 -3.08 11.16 2.95
C ALA A 38 -4.24 11.19 3.96
N HIS A 39 -5.17 10.24 3.80
CA HIS A 39 -6.28 10.04 4.72
C HIS A 39 -6.64 8.55 4.90
N GLU A 40 -6.12 7.68 4.04
CA GLU A 40 -6.32 6.23 4.10
C GLU A 40 -4.99 5.53 4.45
N LEU A 41 -5.03 4.64 5.44
CA LEU A 41 -3.91 3.80 5.85
C LEU A 41 -4.11 2.38 5.31
N ILE A 42 -3.12 1.84 4.62
CA ILE A 42 -3.04 0.42 4.32
C ILE A 42 -2.05 -0.20 5.29
N VAL A 43 -2.53 -1.04 6.20
CA VAL A 43 -1.64 -1.87 7.00
C VAL A 43 -1.25 -3.05 6.12
N GLN A 44 0.04 -3.27 5.83
CA GLN A 44 0.44 -4.37 4.94
C GLN A 44 0.05 -5.72 5.56
N TRP A 45 0.22 -5.90 6.86
CA TRP A 45 -0.24 -7.06 7.60
C TRP A 45 -0.57 -6.69 9.04
N THR A 46 -1.59 -7.31 9.61
CA THR A 46 -1.83 -7.28 11.06
C THR A 46 -1.31 -8.55 11.74
N ALA A 47 -0.91 -9.57 10.97
CA ALA A 47 0.00 -10.60 11.44
C ALA A 47 1.01 -11.02 10.38
N VAL A 48 2.26 -11.17 10.78
CA VAL A 48 3.34 -11.69 9.93
C VAL A 48 4.11 -12.77 10.67
N ASP A 49 4.43 -13.85 9.98
CA ASP A 49 5.14 -15.00 10.56
C ASP A 49 4.48 -15.59 11.82
N GLY A 50 3.15 -15.55 11.89
CA GLY A 50 2.35 -16.02 13.04
C GLY A 50 2.37 -15.08 14.25
N ILE A 51 2.90 -13.86 14.10
CA ILE A 51 2.94 -12.81 15.11
C ILE A 51 1.87 -11.78 14.83
N SER A 52 0.96 -11.58 15.77
CA SER A 52 -0.18 -10.68 15.66
C SER A 52 0.10 -9.32 16.29
N PHE A 53 -0.09 -8.27 15.51
CA PHE A 53 -0.11 -6.86 15.90
C PHE A 53 -1.52 -6.36 16.22
N VAL A 54 -2.50 -7.26 16.30
CA VAL A 54 -3.84 -6.99 16.84
C VAL A 54 -4.15 -8.00 17.95
N PRO A 55 -4.85 -7.60 19.02
CA PRO A 55 -5.23 -8.53 20.09
C PRO A 55 -6.37 -9.47 19.66
N GLY A 56 -6.65 -10.50 20.45
CA GLY A 56 -7.87 -11.31 20.33
C GLY A 56 -7.90 -12.34 19.20
N THR A 57 -6.79 -12.60 18.51
CA THR A 57 -6.76 -13.48 17.32
C THR A 57 -6.43 -14.94 17.61
N GLY A 58 -5.97 -15.24 18.83
CA GLY A 58 -5.43 -16.55 19.20
C GLY A 58 -4.04 -16.84 18.61
N LEU A 59 -3.44 -15.92 17.87
CA LEU A 59 -2.05 -15.99 17.42
C LEU A 59 -1.10 -15.45 18.51
N ARG A 60 0.20 -15.67 18.35
CA ARG A 60 1.20 -15.13 19.27
C ARG A 60 1.21 -13.61 19.16
N ALA A 61 1.01 -12.90 20.27
CA ALA A 61 1.06 -11.45 20.25
C ALA A 61 2.48 -10.93 19.95
N ALA A 62 2.56 -9.80 19.25
CA ALA A 62 3.79 -9.03 19.09
C ALA A 62 4.30 -8.55 20.46
N ALA A 63 5.63 -8.38 20.56
CA ALA A 63 6.25 -7.88 21.79
C ALA A 63 5.83 -6.43 22.08
N ARG A 64 5.62 -5.64 21.01
CA ARG A 64 5.07 -4.29 21.08
C ARG A 64 3.78 -4.24 20.27
N MET A 65 2.68 -3.94 20.94
CA MET A 65 1.37 -3.78 20.30
C MET A 65 1.20 -2.33 19.81
N PRO A 66 0.64 -2.10 18.62
CA PRO A 66 0.22 -0.78 18.21
C PRO A 66 -0.89 -0.22 19.11
N ASP A 67 -0.83 1.09 19.32
CA ASP A 67 -1.96 1.83 19.89
C ASP A 67 -2.99 2.12 18.78
N TRP A 68 -3.84 1.13 18.50
CA TRP A 68 -4.85 1.23 17.46
C TRP A 68 -5.88 2.34 17.71
N GLU A 69 -6.17 2.67 18.96
CA GLU A 69 -7.12 3.73 19.30
C GLU A 69 -6.53 5.11 18.95
N ARG A 70 -5.25 5.35 19.28
CA ARG A 70 -4.54 6.54 18.82
C ARG A 70 -4.45 6.58 17.30
N ILE A 71 -4.00 5.50 16.66
CA ILE A 71 -3.84 5.44 15.19
C ILE A 71 -5.15 5.77 14.49
N GLY A 72 -6.29 5.26 14.98
CA GLY A 72 -7.62 5.57 14.42
C GLY A 72 -8.05 7.04 14.54
N GLN A 73 -7.35 7.84 15.35
CA GLN A 73 -7.59 9.28 15.51
C GLN A 73 -6.68 10.15 14.64
N GLU A 74 -5.66 9.55 14.00
CA GLU A 74 -4.71 10.27 13.17
C GLU A 74 -5.37 10.75 11.85
N PRO A 75 -5.07 11.98 11.39
CA PRO A 75 -5.68 12.53 10.18
C PRO A 75 -5.33 11.75 8.91
N TRP A 76 -4.17 11.06 8.89
CA TRP A 76 -3.71 10.23 7.80
C TRP A 76 -4.25 8.79 7.83
N ALA A 77 -4.99 8.38 8.87
CA ALA A 77 -5.55 7.04 9.05
C ALA A 77 -7.07 7.05 9.32
N ARG A 78 -7.79 8.01 8.73
CA ARG A 78 -9.26 8.12 8.88
C ARG A 78 -10.00 6.91 8.33
N ASP A 79 -9.47 6.32 7.27
CA ASP A 79 -9.94 5.09 6.66
C ASP A 79 -8.82 4.06 6.70
N VAL A 80 -9.09 2.83 7.14
CA VAL A 80 -8.06 1.81 7.29
C VAL A 80 -8.39 0.57 6.48
N ILE A 81 -7.48 0.19 5.59
CA ILE A 81 -7.46 -1.12 4.93
C ILE A 81 -6.58 -2.05 5.77
N ILE A 82 -7.19 -3.06 6.35
CA ILE A 82 -6.52 -4.00 7.26
C ILE A 82 -5.84 -5.10 6.47
N GLY A 83 -4.50 -5.13 6.55
CA GLY A 83 -3.69 -6.23 6.09
C GLY A 83 -3.97 -7.50 6.88
N LEU A 84 -4.14 -8.60 6.18
CA LEU A 84 -4.39 -9.92 6.74
C LEU A 84 -3.07 -10.63 7.06
N ALA A 85 -3.08 -11.96 7.13
CA ALA A 85 -1.89 -12.72 7.50
C ALA A 85 -0.87 -12.78 6.36
N GLY A 86 0.40 -12.55 6.66
CA GLY A 86 1.51 -12.62 5.71
C GLY A 86 2.74 -13.38 6.22
N ARG A 87 3.75 -13.45 5.37
CA ARG A 87 5.11 -13.91 5.68
C ARG A 87 6.11 -12.93 5.07
N PHE A 88 7.27 -12.75 5.70
CA PHE A 88 8.34 -11.95 5.09
C PHE A 88 8.95 -12.65 3.87
N ASP A 89 9.10 -13.98 3.94
CA ASP A 89 9.61 -14.77 2.84
C ASP A 89 8.49 -15.06 1.84
N GLU A 90 8.63 -14.52 0.62
CA GLU A 90 7.64 -14.65 -0.44
C GLU A 90 7.41 -16.11 -0.85
N ALA A 91 8.47 -16.92 -0.92
CA ALA A 91 8.36 -18.34 -1.27
C ALA A 91 7.56 -19.11 -0.21
N ALA A 92 7.82 -18.85 1.07
CA ALA A 92 7.06 -19.38 2.18
C ALA A 92 5.61 -18.87 2.17
N ALA A 93 5.36 -17.61 1.84
CA ALA A 93 4.01 -17.07 1.71
C ALA A 93 3.19 -17.85 0.66
N ARG A 94 3.77 -18.04 -0.54
CA ARG A 94 3.14 -18.76 -1.66
C ARG A 94 2.94 -20.24 -1.36
N ALA A 95 3.89 -20.87 -0.65
CA ALA A 95 3.78 -22.28 -0.26
C ALA A 95 2.74 -22.54 0.84
N ASN A 96 2.37 -21.53 1.63
CA ASN A 96 1.53 -21.68 2.82
C ASN A 96 0.21 -20.88 2.76
N THR A 97 -0.31 -20.62 1.56
CA THR A 97 -1.52 -19.80 1.34
C THR A 97 -2.75 -20.31 2.10
N ALA A 98 -2.92 -21.62 2.22
CA ALA A 98 -4.04 -22.21 2.99
C ALA A 98 -3.95 -21.88 4.49
N GLN A 99 -2.76 -21.90 5.07
CA GLN A 99 -2.56 -21.49 6.47
C GLN A 99 -2.78 -19.99 6.62
N LEU A 100 -2.23 -19.18 5.72
CA LEU A 100 -2.44 -17.73 5.73
C LEU A 100 -3.91 -17.37 5.60
N PHE A 101 -4.69 -18.10 4.81
CA PHE A 101 -6.14 -17.93 4.73
C PHE A 101 -6.82 -18.17 6.09
N ILE A 102 -6.50 -19.27 6.79
CA ILE A 102 -7.06 -19.58 8.11
C ILE A 102 -6.73 -18.48 9.14
N GLU A 103 -5.48 -18.03 9.15
CA GLU A 103 -5.02 -16.94 10.03
C GLU A 103 -5.71 -15.62 9.67
N SER A 104 -5.89 -15.35 8.38
CA SER A 104 -6.58 -14.17 7.86
C SER A 104 -8.04 -14.08 8.31
N MET A 105 -8.76 -15.19 8.34
CA MET A 105 -10.14 -15.22 8.85
C MET A 105 -10.21 -14.81 10.32
N ARG A 106 -9.24 -15.26 11.15
CA ARG A 106 -9.17 -14.86 12.57
C ARG A 106 -8.86 -13.37 12.74
N LEU A 107 -8.00 -12.81 11.88
CA LEU A 107 -7.65 -11.39 11.89
C LEU A 107 -8.84 -10.52 11.48
N ALA A 108 -9.62 -10.96 10.48
CA ALA A 108 -10.83 -10.26 10.06
C ALA A 108 -11.87 -10.12 11.18
N ASP A 109 -11.95 -11.11 12.08
CA ASP A 109 -12.86 -11.11 13.23
C ASP A 109 -12.37 -10.25 14.40
N ALA A 110 -11.08 -9.91 14.46
CA ALA A 110 -10.45 -9.24 15.61
C ALA A 110 -10.85 -7.76 15.79
N ARG A 111 -11.32 -7.11 14.71
CA ARG A 111 -11.89 -5.75 14.69
C ARG A 111 -11.13 -4.73 15.57
N PRO A 112 -9.90 -4.33 15.19
CA PRO A 112 -9.18 -3.26 15.89
C PRO A 112 -10.02 -1.97 15.92
N PRO A 113 -9.83 -1.08 16.92
CA PRO A 113 -10.62 0.14 17.11
C PRO A 113 -10.25 1.26 16.10
N VAL A 114 -10.40 0.96 14.82
CA VAL A 114 -10.20 1.88 13.68
C VAL A 114 -11.38 1.77 12.73
N HIS A 115 -11.57 2.77 11.87
CA HIS A 115 -12.57 2.72 10.83
C HIS A 115 -12.09 1.83 9.66
N VAL A 116 -12.45 0.54 9.73
CA VAL A 116 -12.08 -0.44 8.70
C VAL A 116 -12.93 -0.22 7.44
N THR A 117 -12.28 0.13 6.33
CA THR A 117 -12.93 0.35 5.02
C THR A 117 -12.62 -0.73 4.00
N GLY A 118 -11.73 -1.66 4.33
CA GLY A 118 -11.43 -2.82 3.51
C GLY A 118 -10.36 -3.71 4.11
N TYR A 119 -10.01 -4.75 3.36
CA TYR A 119 -9.02 -5.75 3.73
C TYR A 119 -7.98 -5.89 2.63
N TYR A 120 -6.78 -6.29 3.00
CA TYR A 120 -5.67 -6.49 2.09
C TYR A 120 -5.05 -7.86 2.34
N PHE A 121 -5.02 -8.72 1.32
CA PHE A 121 -4.33 -10.01 1.40
C PHE A 121 -2.90 -9.85 0.91
N PRO A 122 -1.88 -9.94 1.80
CA PRO A 122 -0.54 -9.42 1.52
C PRO A 122 0.36 -10.33 0.71
N VAL A 123 -0.08 -11.54 0.37
CA VAL A 123 0.74 -12.45 -0.44
C VAL A 123 0.95 -11.81 -1.81
N GLU A 124 2.21 -11.52 -2.14
CA GLU A 124 2.53 -10.82 -3.38
C GLU A 124 2.34 -11.73 -4.60
N ILE A 125 1.65 -11.19 -5.60
CA ILE A 125 1.21 -11.91 -6.79
C ILE A 125 1.96 -11.36 -8.00
N ASP A 126 2.62 -12.25 -8.74
CA ASP A 126 3.25 -11.92 -10.02
C ASP A 126 3.05 -13.05 -11.05
N PRO A 127 3.15 -12.77 -12.37
CA PRO A 127 2.87 -13.74 -13.44
C PRO A 127 3.75 -15.00 -13.44
N THR A 128 4.86 -15.03 -12.69
CA THR A 128 5.67 -16.25 -12.55
C THR A 128 5.00 -17.30 -11.66
N TRP A 129 3.99 -16.93 -10.87
CA TRP A 129 3.25 -17.87 -10.03
C TRP A 129 2.26 -18.69 -10.87
N ARG A 130 2.71 -19.86 -11.32
CA ARG A 130 1.94 -20.76 -12.21
C ARG A 130 0.57 -21.16 -11.66
N ASP A 131 0.47 -21.39 -10.36
CA ASP A 131 -0.75 -21.88 -9.71
C ASP A 131 -1.53 -20.78 -8.96
N ALA A 132 -1.33 -19.49 -9.30
CA ALA A 132 -2.02 -18.38 -8.64
C ALA A 132 -3.55 -18.50 -8.69
N SER A 133 -4.11 -19.14 -9.74
CA SER A 133 -5.55 -19.38 -9.87
C SER A 133 -6.14 -20.22 -8.73
N ALA A 134 -5.34 -21.02 -8.03
CA ALA A 134 -5.76 -21.75 -6.84
C ALA A 134 -6.18 -20.83 -5.68
N LEU A 135 -5.73 -19.56 -5.68
CA LEU A 135 -6.14 -18.57 -4.69
C LEU A 135 -7.61 -18.14 -4.83
N ARG A 136 -8.24 -18.34 -6.01
CA ARG A 136 -9.56 -17.79 -6.30
C ARG A 136 -10.59 -18.10 -5.21
N THR A 137 -10.72 -19.37 -4.83
CA THR A 137 -11.68 -19.80 -3.79
C THR A 137 -11.36 -19.19 -2.42
N MET A 138 -10.08 -19.01 -2.08
CA MET A 138 -9.69 -18.36 -0.82
C MET A 138 -10.04 -16.87 -0.85
N LEU A 139 -9.71 -16.18 -1.94
CA LEU A 139 -10.02 -14.76 -2.11
C LEU A 139 -11.53 -14.50 -2.13
N ASP A 140 -12.34 -15.40 -2.68
CA ASP A 140 -13.81 -15.31 -2.66
C ASP A 140 -14.39 -15.40 -1.24
N ALA A 141 -13.73 -16.13 -0.34
CA ALA A 141 -14.18 -16.32 1.03
C ALA A 141 -13.70 -15.23 2.01
N LEU A 142 -12.68 -14.46 1.63
CA LEU A 142 -12.17 -13.36 2.44
C LEU A 142 -13.12 -12.15 2.44
N PRO A 143 -13.14 -11.35 3.52
CA PRO A 143 -14.07 -10.23 3.67
C PRO A 143 -13.85 -9.11 2.63
N ARG A 144 -14.91 -8.34 2.37
CA ARG A 144 -14.95 -7.28 1.35
C ARG A 144 -15.03 -5.88 1.99
N PRO A 145 -14.61 -4.81 1.28
CA PRO A 145 -13.82 -4.83 0.04
C PRO A 145 -12.43 -5.46 0.24
N LEU A 146 -11.93 -6.21 -0.76
CA LEU A 146 -10.64 -6.91 -0.68
C LEU A 146 -9.66 -6.38 -1.73
N TRP A 147 -8.40 -6.22 -1.33
CA TRP A 147 -7.29 -5.83 -2.20
C TRP A 147 -6.18 -6.88 -2.14
N ILE A 148 -5.48 -7.06 -3.26
CA ILE A 148 -4.24 -7.83 -3.34
C ILE A 148 -3.10 -6.95 -3.86
N SER A 149 -1.86 -7.32 -3.57
CA SER A 149 -0.68 -6.65 -4.13
C SER A 149 -0.17 -7.40 -5.34
N VAL A 150 0.05 -6.67 -6.42
CA VAL A 150 0.52 -7.22 -7.68
C VAL A 150 1.75 -6.46 -8.16
N TYR A 151 2.73 -7.22 -8.64
CA TYR A 151 3.88 -6.69 -9.34
C TYR A 151 4.22 -7.58 -10.54
N ASP A 152 5.01 -7.07 -11.48
CA ASP A 152 5.46 -7.84 -12.64
C ASP A 152 6.98 -8.03 -12.59
N ARG A 153 7.41 -9.14 -11.99
CA ARG A 153 8.83 -9.54 -11.96
C ARG A 153 9.32 -10.05 -13.31
N ALA A 154 8.42 -10.66 -14.08
CA ALA A 154 8.72 -11.28 -15.36
C ALA A 154 8.83 -10.28 -16.51
N ASN A 155 8.42 -9.01 -16.29
CA ASN A 155 8.35 -7.96 -17.30
C ASN A 155 7.49 -8.39 -18.51
N VAL A 156 6.36 -9.05 -18.25
CA VAL A 156 5.42 -9.45 -19.31
C VAL A 156 4.66 -8.27 -19.93
N GLY A 157 4.63 -7.12 -19.25
CA GLY A 157 3.89 -5.93 -19.69
C GLY A 157 2.52 -5.82 -19.04
N GLY A 158 2.02 -4.59 -18.87
CA GLY A 158 0.75 -4.32 -18.19
C GLY A 158 -0.46 -5.00 -18.83
N ALA A 159 -0.53 -5.03 -20.16
CA ALA A 159 -1.61 -5.68 -20.89
C ALA A 159 -1.64 -7.21 -20.66
N ALA A 160 -0.47 -7.86 -20.68
CA ALA A 160 -0.36 -9.29 -20.43
C ALA A 160 -0.63 -9.61 -18.96
N LEU A 161 -0.13 -8.80 -18.02
CA LEU A 161 -0.43 -8.90 -16.61
C LEU A 161 -1.95 -8.78 -16.35
N ALA A 162 -2.60 -7.79 -16.95
CA ALA A 162 -4.04 -7.58 -16.81
C ALA A 162 -4.86 -8.74 -17.37
N GLN A 163 -4.47 -9.26 -18.55
CA GLN A 163 -5.09 -10.43 -19.16
C GLN A 163 -4.91 -11.69 -18.31
N TRP A 164 -3.77 -11.84 -17.63
CA TRP A 164 -3.52 -12.96 -16.72
C TRP A 164 -4.36 -12.87 -15.45
N LEU A 165 -4.45 -11.70 -14.82
CA LEU A 165 -5.30 -11.48 -13.63
C LEU A 165 -6.78 -11.73 -13.93
N ASP A 166 -7.28 -11.25 -15.07
CA ASP A 166 -8.68 -11.39 -15.50
C ASP A 166 -9.13 -12.85 -15.63
N GLN A 167 -8.21 -13.79 -15.83
CA GLN A 167 -8.53 -15.21 -15.98
C GLN A 167 -8.96 -15.88 -14.68
N TRP A 168 -8.56 -15.36 -13.51
CA TRP A 168 -8.75 -16.06 -12.25
C TRP A 168 -9.09 -15.18 -11.06
N LEU A 169 -8.70 -13.89 -11.06
CA LEU A 169 -8.96 -12.98 -9.95
C LEU A 169 -10.48 -12.73 -9.85
N PRO A 170 -11.09 -12.84 -8.65
CA PRO A 170 -12.50 -12.52 -8.50
C PRO A 170 -12.81 -11.08 -8.97
N PRO A 171 -13.97 -10.87 -9.63
CA PRO A 171 -14.28 -9.61 -10.31
C PRO A 171 -14.49 -8.42 -9.36
N ASP A 172 -14.66 -8.68 -8.07
CA ASP A 172 -14.87 -7.68 -7.01
C ASP A 172 -13.62 -7.48 -6.12
N VAL A 173 -12.51 -8.16 -6.41
CA VAL A 173 -11.22 -7.95 -5.73
C VAL A 173 -10.42 -6.88 -6.45
N GLY A 174 -9.92 -5.91 -5.71
CA GLY A 174 -9.08 -4.83 -6.19
C GLY A 174 -7.59 -5.20 -6.24
N VAL A 175 -6.83 -4.44 -7.03
CA VAL A 175 -5.41 -4.59 -7.25
C VAL A 175 -4.68 -3.33 -6.79
N LEU A 176 -3.73 -3.53 -5.88
CA LEU A 176 -2.70 -2.56 -5.52
C LEU A 176 -1.45 -2.89 -6.35
N LEU A 177 -1.21 -2.14 -7.41
CA LEU A 177 -0.04 -2.30 -8.27
C LEU A 177 1.19 -1.70 -7.58
N GLN A 178 2.21 -2.50 -7.32
CA GLN A 178 3.53 -2.01 -6.93
C GLN A 178 4.26 -1.45 -8.16
N ASP A 179 4.69 -0.19 -8.07
CA ASP A 179 5.22 0.52 -9.22
C ASP A 179 6.60 0.05 -9.69
N GLY A 180 7.36 -0.62 -8.81
CA GLY A 180 8.70 -1.14 -9.09
C GLY A 180 9.77 -0.06 -9.24
N CYS A 181 9.45 1.20 -8.94
CA CYS A 181 10.40 2.30 -9.01
C CYS A 181 11.42 2.24 -7.87
N GLY A 182 11.06 1.66 -6.73
CA GLY A 182 11.90 1.54 -5.54
C GLY A 182 13.04 0.55 -5.67
N VAL A 183 12.98 -0.35 -6.65
CA VAL A 183 14.08 -1.26 -7.02
C VAL A 183 14.66 -0.96 -8.41
N TYR A 184 14.30 0.18 -9.00
CA TYR A 184 14.67 0.57 -10.37
C TYR A 184 14.25 -0.43 -11.45
N ALA A 185 13.19 -1.21 -11.21
CA ALA A 185 12.64 -2.11 -12.23
C ALA A 185 11.89 -1.33 -13.32
N ARG A 186 11.30 -0.18 -12.97
CA ARG A 186 10.54 0.66 -13.90
C ARG A 186 10.75 2.15 -13.63
N GLU A 187 10.58 2.94 -14.68
CA GLU A 187 10.38 4.38 -14.58
C GLU A 187 8.91 4.71 -14.27
N PRO A 188 8.63 5.88 -13.65
CA PRO A 188 7.27 6.28 -13.30
C PRO A 188 6.25 6.25 -14.44
N HIS A 189 6.65 6.69 -15.63
CA HIS A 189 5.75 6.73 -16.78
C HIS A 189 5.38 5.31 -17.27
N VAL A 190 6.29 4.34 -17.13
CA VAL A 190 6.03 2.92 -17.46
C VAL A 190 5.08 2.31 -16.44
N ALA A 191 5.30 2.56 -15.13
CA ALA A 191 4.39 2.09 -14.09
C ALA A 191 2.97 2.67 -14.26
N ARG A 192 2.87 3.93 -14.70
CA ARG A 192 1.59 4.55 -15.09
C ARG A 192 0.93 3.83 -16.25
N GLU A 193 1.67 3.50 -17.30
CA GLU A 193 1.14 2.73 -18.44
C GLU A 193 0.60 1.36 -18.01
N TYR A 194 1.31 0.66 -17.12
CA TYR A 194 0.81 -0.57 -16.51
C TYR A 194 -0.53 -0.35 -15.82
N ALA A 195 -0.63 0.68 -14.96
CA ALA A 195 -1.87 0.98 -14.27
C ALA A 195 -3.02 1.30 -15.23
N ASP A 196 -2.76 2.02 -16.33
CA ASP A 196 -3.76 2.34 -17.37
C ASP A 196 -4.25 1.08 -18.08
N GLN A 197 -3.35 0.16 -18.43
CA GLN A 197 -3.68 -1.12 -19.05
C GLN A 197 -4.46 -2.05 -18.11
N LEU A 198 -4.06 -2.14 -16.84
CA LEU A 198 -4.82 -2.86 -15.81
C LEU A 198 -6.22 -2.26 -15.63
N ALA A 199 -6.32 -0.93 -15.54
CA ALA A 199 -7.60 -0.24 -15.36
C ALA A 199 -8.54 -0.42 -16.55
N ALA A 200 -8.00 -0.42 -17.77
CA ALA A 200 -8.78 -0.66 -18.99
C ALA A 200 -9.42 -2.05 -19.03
N LYS A 201 -8.73 -3.05 -18.47
CA LYS A 201 -9.19 -4.44 -18.46
C LYS A 201 -10.06 -4.78 -17.24
N LEU A 202 -9.58 -4.43 -16.04
CA LEU A 202 -10.19 -4.83 -14.76
C LEU A 202 -11.24 -3.83 -14.26
N GLY A 203 -11.18 -2.58 -14.75
CA GLY A 203 -12.00 -1.45 -14.30
C GLY A 203 -11.23 -0.48 -13.41
N ARG A 204 -11.42 0.83 -13.65
CA ARG A 204 -10.66 1.91 -12.97
C ARG A 204 -10.75 1.88 -11.45
N ALA A 205 -11.93 1.59 -10.91
CA ALA A 205 -12.15 1.56 -9.46
C ALA A 205 -11.38 0.42 -8.76
N ARG A 206 -10.95 -0.60 -9.50
CA ARG A 206 -10.23 -1.77 -8.98
C ARG A 206 -8.71 -1.63 -9.03
N VAL A 207 -8.17 -0.51 -9.53
CA VAL A 207 -6.72 -0.34 -9.67
C VAL A 207 -6.27 0.87 -8.85
N ARG A 208 -5.36 0.60 -7.93
CA ARG A 208 -4.67 1.57 -7.07
C ARG A 208 -3.17 1.36 -7.19
N ILE A 209 -2.36 2.39 -6.92
CA ILE A 209 -0.91 2.33 -7.10
C ILE A 209 -0.21 2.46 -5.75
N ILE A 210 0.69 1.51 -5.46
CA ILE A 210 1.68 1.63 -4.40
C ILE A 210 2.94 2.24 -5.02
N ALA A 211 3.25 3.47 -4.62
CA ALA A 211 4.46 4.17 -4.99
C ALA A 211 5.58 3.87 -3.99
N GLU A 212 6.56 3.07 -4.41
CA GLU A 212 7.69 2.69 -3.57
C GLU A 212 8.55 3.91 -3.26
N SER A 213 8.62 4.28 -1.99
CA SER A 213 9.29 5.47 -1.45
C SER A 213 10.68 5.16 -0.90
N PHE A 214 11.24 4.01 -1.28
CA PHE A 214 12.58 3.57 -0.92
C PHE A 214 13.46 3.39 -2.16
N ARG A 215 14.77 3.28 -1.97
CA ARG A 215 15.76 2.96 -3.02
C ARG A 215 16.83 2.03 -2.47
N PRO A 216 17.47 1.18 -3.30
CA PRO A 216 18.58 0.35 -2.87
C PRO A 216 19.72 1.23 -2.33
N LYS A 217 20.29 0.82 -1.20
CA LYS A 217 21.44 1.48 -0.59
C LYS A 217 22.72 0.74 -0.99
N VAL A 218 23.80 1.49 -1.23
CA VAL A 218 25.13 0.92 -1.45
C VAL A 218 25.53 0.10 -0.21
N GLY A 219 25.93 -1.16 -0.41
CA GLY A 219 26.24 -2.10 0.67
C GLY A 219 25.04 -2.92 1.16
N GLY A 220 23.87 -2.79 0.53
CA GLY A 220 22.68 -3.59 0.82
C GLY A 220 21.61 -2.84 1.61
N GLY A 221 20.40 -3.41 1.61
CA GLY A 221 19.21 -2.79 2.19
C GLY A 221 18.72 -1.59 1.39
N PHE A 222 17.89 -0.77 2.04
CA PHE A 222 17.20 0.34 1.42
C PHE A 222 17.42 1.66 2.17
N ARG A 223 17.26 2.77 1.46
CA ARG A 223 17.18 4.14 1.97
C ARG A 223 15.84 4.76 1.53
N ALA A 224 15.43 5.84 2.17
CA ALA A 224 14.34 6.67 1.65
C ALA A 224 14.67 7.20 0.25
N ALA A 225 13.65 7.32 -0.60
CA ALA A 225 13.72 8.07 -1.84
C ALA A 225 13.86 9.56 -1.53
N THR A 226 14.58 10.28 -2.39
CA THR A 226 14.68 11.74 -2.30
C THR A 226 13.42 12.41 -2.90
N VAL A 227 13.27 13.72 -2.66
CA VAL A 227 12.22 14.52 -3.30
C VAL A 227 12.27 14.41 -4.82
N ASP A 228 13.47 14.48 -5.41
CA ASP A 228 13.66 14.42 -6.86
C ASP A 228 13.35 13.03 -7.45
N GLU A 229 13.51 11.98 -6.64
CA GLU A 229 13.17 10.61 -7.03
C GLU A 229 11.67 10.33 -6.90
N LEU A 230 11.02 10.86 -5.87
CA LEU A 230 9.63 10.54 -5.56
C LEU A 230 8.62 11.48 -6.23
N LYS A 231 8.96 12.75 -6.43
CA LYS A 231 8.07 13.71 -7.10
C LYS A 231 7.63 13.24 -8.51
N PRO A 232 8.52 12.72 -9.38
CA PRO A 232 8.12 12.21 -10.69
C PRO A 232 7.14 11.02 -10.63
N GLN A 233 7.24 10.14 -9.62
CA GLN A 233 6.25 9.08 -9.37
C GLN A 233 4.88 9.68 -9.08
N ILE A 234 4.82 10.59 -8.11
CA ILE A 234 3.57 11.24 -7.69
C ILE A 234 2.91 11.99 -8.86
N ASP A 235 3.70 12.69 -9.68
CA ASP A 235 3.20 13.38 -10.87
C ASP A 235 2.68 12.42 -11.94
N ALA A 236 3.39 11.32 -12.21
CA ALA A 236 2.97 10.33 -13.20
C ALA A 236 1.65 9.63 -12.83
N TYR A 237 1.38 9.45 -11.53
CA TYR A 237 0.23 8.67 -11.05
C TYR A 237 -1.05 9.50 -10.86
N ARG A 238 -1.06 10.78 -11.23
CA ARG A 238 -2.24 11.65 -11.14
C ARG A 238 -3.48 11.00 -11.75
N GLY A 239 -4.58 11.06 -10.99
CA GLY A 239 -5.87 10.46 -11.32
C GLY A 239 -6.05 9.03 -10.81
N TYR A 240 -5.00 8.37 -10.32
CA TYR A 240 -5.11 7.13 -9.54
C TYR A 240 -5.16 7.44 -8.05
N ARG A 241 -5.72 6.52 -7.27
CA ARG A 241 -5.44 6.50 -5.84
C ARG A 241 -4.02 5.99 -5.61
N THR A 242 -3.20 6.78 -4.93
CA THR A 242 -1.77 6.50 -4.76
C THR A 242 -1.38 6.46 -3.28
N TYR A 243 -0.62 5.43 -2.90
CA TYR A 243 -0.15 5.17 -1.54
C TYR A 243 1.37 5.14 -1.52
N LEU A 244 2.00 5.87 -0.61
CA LEU A 244 3.45 5.78 -0.43
C LEU A 244 3.81 4.58 0.43
N PHE A 245 4.77 3.77 -0.02
CA PHE A 245 5.28 2.61 0.72
C PHE A 245 6.74 2.85 1.12
N ASP A 246 7.15 2.80 2.38
CA ASP A 246 6.39 2.61 3.63
C ASP A 246 6.60 3.86 4.51
N GLY A 247 5.51 4.37 5.08
CA GLY A 247 5.45 5.59 5.88
C GLY A 247 6.55 5.69 6.95
N PRO A 248 6.50 4.92 8.06
CA PRO A 248 7.46 5.04 9.16
C PRO A 248 8.91 4.81 8.77
N HIS A 249 9.15 4.00 7.73
CA HIS A 249 10.50 3.62 7.32
C HIS A 249 11.15 4.63 6.37
N TYR A 250 10.36 5.21 5.46
CA TYR A 250 10.90 5.91 4.29
C TYR A 250 10.27 7.28 4.04
N VAL A 251 9.18 7.63 4.70
CA VAL A 251 8.47 8.91 4.50
C VAL A 251 8.56 9.76 5.76
N SER A 252 9.73 10.33 6.03
CA SER A 252 9.94 11.24 7.16
C SER A 252 9.22 12.58 6.98
N ASP A 253 9.00 13.31 8.07
CA ASP A 253 8.47 14.68 8.01
C ASP A 253 9.35 15.63 7.18
N GLU A 254 10.66 15.36 7.11
CA GLU A 254 11.56 16.11 6.23
C GLU A 254 11.25 15.85 4.75
N LEU A 255 11.01 14.60 4.37
CA LEU A 255 10.60 14.27 3.00
C LEU A 255 9.24 14.89 2.66
N VAL A 256 8.28 14.85 3.60
CA VAL A 256 6.98 15.52 3.47
C VAL A 256 7.15 17.01 3.19
N ARG A 257 7.92 17.72 4.02
CA ARG A 257 8.20 19.16 3.83
C ARG A 257 8.88 19.44 2.49
N GLY A 258 9.87 18.63 2.14
CA GLY A 258 10.61 18.76 0.89
C GLY A 258 9.71 18.63 -0.35
N LEU A 259 8.79 17.65 -0.35
CA LEU A 259 7.79 17.49 -1.42
C LEU A 259 6.88 18.71 -1.51
N LEU A 260 6.32 19.16 -0.38
CA LEU A 260 5.43 20.33 -0.35
C LEU A 260 6.12 21.59 -0.92
N ASP A 261 7.37 21.81 -0.56
CA ASP A 261 8.14 22.96 -1.06
C ASP A 261 8.51 22.83 -2.54
N ALA A 262 8.67 21.61 -3.06
CA ALA A 262 8.84 21.38 -4.49
C ALA A 262 7.57 21.74 -5.28
N TYR A 263 6.38 21.39 -4.76
CA TYR A 263 5.10 21.73 -5.41
C TYR A 263 4.70 23.20 -5.28
N LYS A 264 5.14 23.90 -4.22
CA LYS A 264 4.96 25.37 -4.13
C LYS A 264 5.80 26.12 -5.17
N ARG A 265 7.04 25.67 -5.41
CA ARG A 265 7.98 26.33 -6.34
C ARG A 265 7.65 26.07 -7.81
N ALA A 266 7.01 24.94 -8.11
CA ALA A 266 6.51 24.61 -9.43
C ALA A 266 5.00 24.35 -9.34
N PRO A 267 4.16 25.43 -9.30
CA PRO A 267 2.72 25.26 -9.18
C PRO A 267 2.20 24.36 -10.29
N LEU A 268 1.31 23.44 -9.91
CA LEU A 268 0.65 22.49 -10.80
C LEU A 268 0.06 23.26 -12.00
N ARG A 269 0.43 22.87 -13.23
CA ARG A 269 -0.19 23.38 -14.46
C ARG A 269 -1.41 22.56 -14.83
#